data_AF-A0A3M1IP59-F1
#
_entry.id   AF-A0A3M1IP59-F1
#
_cell.length_a   1.000
_cell.length_b   1.000
_cell.length_c   1.000
_cell.angle_alpha   90.00
_cell.angle_beta   90.00
_cell.angle_gamma   90.00
#
_symmetry.space_group_name_H-M   'P 1'
#
loop_
_entity.id
_entity.type
_entity.pdbx_description
1 polymer ?
#
loop_
_entity_poly.entity_id
_entity_poly.type
_entity_poly.pdbx_seq_one_letter_code
_entity_poly.pdbx_strand_id
1 'polypeptide(L)'
;KEVQFTIRKGKAVDLQIQGQPLEPDATYYLAMPDYIANGGDDCGFLRDLPREETGVLIRDILIQQVKATTYNNSYTQAFLSGRILKGD
;
A
#
# COMPACT_ATOMS: atom_id res chain seq x y z
N LYS A 1 -5.79 0.06 5.14
CA LYS A 1 -4.82 0.62 6.10
C LYS A 1 -3.91 1.54 5.32
N GLU A 2 -3.64 2.76 5.79
CA GLU A 2 -3.00 3.81 4.99
C GLU A 2 -1.62 4.15 5.52
N VAL A 3 -0.65 4.31 4.61
CA VAL A 3 0.68 4.87 4.88
C VAL A 3 0.66 6.35 4.49
N GLN A 4 1.18 7.21 5.36
CA GLN A 4 1.29 8.65 5.11
C GLN A 4 2.70 9.14 5.41
N PHE A 5 3.25 10.03 4.58
CA PHE A 5 4.56 10.66 4.81
C PHE A 5 4.71 11.97 4.03
N THR A 6 5.73 12.74 4.41
CA THR A 6 6.15 13.94 3.69
C THR A 6 7.49 13.69 3.01
N ILE A 7 7.68 14.15 1.78
CA ILE A 7 8.99 14.16 1.13
C ILE A 7 9.66 15.51 1.38
N ARG A 8 10.80 15.51 2.10
CA ARG A 8 11.68 16.68 2.28
C ARG A 8 13.07 16.35 1.77
N LYS A 9 13.61 17.18 0.87
CA LYS A 9 14.97 17.01 0.30
C LYS A 9 15.24 15.58 -0.22
N GLY A 10 14.26 14.99 -0.89
CA GLY A 10 14.36 13.65 -1.48
C GLY A 10 14.23 12.48 -0.48
N LYS A 11 13.84 12.74 0.78
CA LYS A 11 13.65 11.71 1.81
C LYS A 11 12.24 11.72 2.37
N ALA A 12 11.72 10.54 2.70
CA ALA A 12 10.48 10.41 3.46
C ALA A 12 10.72 10.76 4.94
N VAL A 13 9.89 11.64 5.47
CA VAL A 13 9.85 12.08 6.87
C VAL A 13 8.41 12.06 7.37
N ASP A 14 8.23 12.17 8.69
CA ASP A 14 6.91 12.20 9.33
C ASP A 14 6.07 10.95 8.97
N LEU A 15 6.70 9.76 8.97
CA LEU A 15 6.11 8.50 8.53
C LEU A 15 5.04 8.01 9.52
N GLN A 16 3.86 7.71 8.99
CA GLN A 16 2.73 7.18 9.75
C GLN A 16 2.10 5.97 9.07
N ILE A 17 1.66 5.01 9.87
CA ILE A 17 0.82 3.89 9.48
C ILE A 17 -0.46 3.97 10.30
N GLN A 18 -1.60 4.08 9.64
CA GLN A 18 -2.92 4.26 10.30
C GLN A 18 -2.97 5.46 11.27
N GLY A 19 -2.29 6.56 10.93
CA GLY A 19 -2.23 7.77 11.76
C GLY A 19 -1.34 7.66 13.00
N GLN A 20 -0.64 6.53 13.18
CA GLN A 20 0.36 6.35 14.24
C GLN A 20 1.77 6.45 13.64
N PRO A 21 2.74 7.02 14.35
CA PRO A 21 4.13 7.01 13.92
C PRO A 21 4.61 5.59 13.59
N LEU A 22 5.47 5.47 12.57
CA LEU A 22 6.13 4.19 12.28
C LEU A 22 6.92 3.71 13.50
N GLU A 23 6.66 2.48 13.95
CA GLU A 23 7.38 1.82 15.03
C GLU A 23 8.48 0.93 14.42
N PRO A 24 9.78 1.26 14.61
CA PRO A 24 10.86 0.56 13.90
C PRO A 24 10.96 -0.94 14.20
N ASP A 25 10.61 -1.34 15.43
CA ASP A 25 10.73 -2.73 15.89
C ASP A 25 9.42 -3.53 15.73
N ALA A 26 8.37 -2.92 15.18
CA ALA A 26 7.10 -3.59 14.95
C ALA A 26 7.11 -4.41 13.64
N THR A 27 6.35 -5.51 13.63
CA THR A 27 6.14 -6.31 12.42
C THR A 27 4.89 -5.83 11.68
N TYR A 28 5.04 -5.50 10.41
CA TYR A 28 3.95 -5.07 9.53
C TYR A 28 3.71 -6.08 8.40
N TYR A 29 2.43 -6.40 8.18
CA TYR A 29 2.02 -7.20 7.03
C TYR A 29 1.76 -6.29 5.83
N LEU A 30 2.39 -6.61 4.70
CA LEU A 30 2.26 -5.90 3.44
C LEU A 30 1.54 -6.79 2.41
N ALA A 31 0.58 -6.22 1.70
CA ALA A 31 -0.05 -6.85 0.55
C ALA A 31 0.45 -6.15 -0.72
N MET A 32 1.01 -6.90 -1.66
CA MET A 32 1.60 -6.36 -2.89
C MET A 32 1.57 -7.40 -4.02
N PRO A 33 1.73 -6.97 -5.30
CA PRO A 33 1.88 -7.89 -6.41
C PRO A 33 3.14 -8.77 -6.27
N ASP A 34 3.09 -9.97 -6.83
CA ASP A 34 4.23 -10.87 -6.98
C ASP A 34 5.40 -10.22 -7.74
N TYR A 35 5.12 -9.37 -8.74
CA TYR A 35 6.13 -8.58 -9.44
C TYR A 35 7.01 -7.75 -8.49
N ILE A 36 6.41 -7.08 -7.51
CA ILE A 36 7.13 -6.27 -6.51
C ILE A 36 7.80 -7.17 -5.48
N ALA A 37 7.11 -8.20 -4.98
CA ALA A 37 7.67 -9.15 -4.02
C ALA A 37 8.89 -9.92 -4.57
N ASN A 38 8.95 -10.13 -5.88
CA ASN A 38 10.07 -10.73 -6.59
C ASN A 38 11.18 -9.72 -6.96
N GLY A 39 11.06 -8.47 -6.52
CA GLY A 39 12.08 -7.43 -6.65
C GLY A 39 12.04 -6.63 -7.95
N GLY A 40 10.89 -6.54 -8.61
CA GLY A 40 10.65 -5.51 -9.62
C GLY A 40 10.71 -4.10 -9.02
N ASP A 41 10.87 -3.08 -9.87
CA ASP A 41 10.92 -1.66 -9.45
C ASP A 41 11.96 -1.38 -8.34
N ASP A 42 13.17 -1.94 -8.50
CA ASP A 42 14.29 -1.86 -7.55
C ASP A 42 13.97 -2.36 -6.11
N CYS A 43 12.90 -3.13 -5.93
CA CYS A 43 12.50 -3.69 -4.64
C CYS A 43 13.20 -5.01 -4.28
N GLY A 44 14.45 -5.19 -4.71
CA GLY A 44 15.21 -6.44 -4.52
C GLY A 44 15.33 -6.88 -3.04
N PHE A 45 15.26 -5.93 -2.12
CA PHE A 45 15.29 -6.15 -0.66
C PHE A 45 14.09 -6.95 -0.11
N LEU A 46 13.04 -7.19 -0.92
CA LEU A 46 11.86 -7.95 -0.52
C LEU A 46 11.97 -9.45 -0.78
N ARG A 47 12.88 -9.90 -1.66
CA ARG A 47 12.90 -11.28 -2.18
C ARG A 47 13.00 -12.35 -1.10
N ASP A 48 13.81 -12.07 -0.08
CA ASP A 48 14.18 -13.01 0.97
C ASP A 48 13.29 -12.87 2.23
N LEU A 49 12.32 -11.95 2.23
CA LEU A 49 11.40 -11.80 3.36
C LEU A 49 10.35 -12.92 3.39
N PRO A 50 9.89 -13.34 4.59
CA PRO A 50 8.78 -14.29 4.72
C PRO A 50 7.52 -13.76 4.02
N ARG A 51 6.86 -14.62 3.25
CA ARG A 51 5.65 -14.27 2.50
C ARG A 51 4.69 -15.44 2.37
N GLU A 52 3.43 -15.11 2.16
CA GLU A 52 2.36 -16.03 1.81
C GLU A 52 1.86 -15.70 0.40
N GLU A 53 1.93 -16.67 -0.50
CA GLU A 53 1.44 -16.53 -1.87
C GLU A 53 -0.08 -16.81 -1.89
N THR A 54 -0.87 -15.75 -2.08
CA THR A 54 -2.34 -15.87 -2.04
C THR A 54 -2.94 -16.57 -3.27
N GLY A 55 -2.21 -16.61 -4.40
CA GLY A 55 -2.70 -17.10 -5.68
C GLY A 55 -3.82 -16.26 -6.31
N VAL A 56 -4.15 -15.10 -5.72
CA VAL A 56 -5.23 -14.23 -6.18
C VAL A 56 -4.70 -13.21 -7.18
N LEU A 57 -5.37 -13.07 -8.32
CA LEU A 57 -5.06 -12.04 -9.29
C LEU A 57 -5.59 -10.68 -8.85
N ILE A 58 -4.76 -9.63 -8.96
CA ILE A 58 -5.17 -8.24 -8.67
C ILE A 58 -6.40 -7.84 -9.48
N ARG A 59 -6.48 -8.27 -10.74
CA ARG A 59 -7.64 -8.05 -11.60
C ARG A 59 -8.93 -8.57 -10.95
N ASP A 60 -8.89 -9.75 -10.36
CA ASP A 60 -10.07 -10.38 -9.79
C ASP A 60 -10.50 -9.66 -8.50
N ILE A 61 -9.53 -9.20 -7.69
CA ILE A 61 -9.79 -8.33 -6.53
C ILE A 61 -10.51 -7.05 -6.95
N LEU A 62 -10.02 -6.38 -7.99
CA LEU A 62 -10.63 -5.14 -8.49
C LEU A 62 -12.05 -5.38 -9.04
N ILE A 63 -12.25 -6.43 -9.84
CA ILE A 63 -13.58 -6.79 -10.38
C ILE A 63 -14.55 -7.11 -9.25
N GLN A 64 -14.12 -7.91 -8.26
CA GLN A 64 -14.94 -8.26 -7.11
C GLN A 64 -15.34 -7.02 -6.31
N GLN A 65 -14.38 -6.11 -6.05
CA GLN A 65 -14.65 -4.86 -5.33
C GLN A 65 -15.66 -3.98 -6.07
N VAL A 66 -15.48 -3.78 -7.38
CA VAL A 66 -16.42 -2.99 -8.19
C VAL A 66 -17.81 -3.60 -8.14
N LYS A 67 -17.94 -4.92 -8.38
CA LYS A 67 -19.24 -5.62 -8.28
C LYS A 67 -19.90 -5.44 -6.92
N ALA A 68 -19.14 -5.59 -5.82
CA ALA A 68 -19.66 -5.43 -4.47
C ALA A 68 -20.14 -3.98 -4.20
N THR A 69 -19.36 -2.98 -4.61
CA THR A 69 -19.72 -1.56 -4.44
C THR A 69 -20.95 -1.16 -5.25
N THR A 70 -21.06 -1.64 -6.51
CA THR A 70 -22.24 -1.41 -7.35
C THR A 70 -23.48 -2.11 -6.78
N TYR A 71 -23.35 -3.35 -6.33
CA TYR A 71 -24.47 -4.08 -5.69
C TYR A 71 -25.00 -3.34 -4.46
N ASN A 72 -24.10 -2.74 -3.66
CA ASN A 72 -24.45 -2.00 -2.45
C ASN A 72 -24.84 -0.53 -2.71
N ASN A 73 -25.06 -0.11 -3.96
CA ASN A 73 -25.31 1.29 -4.35
C ASN A 73 -24.28 2.31 -3.79
N SER A 74 -23.09 1.83 -3.48
CA SER A 74 -22.02 2.58 -2.81
C SER A 74 -20.91 2.81 -3.82
N TYR A 75 -21.16 3.66 -4.81
CA TYR A 75 -20.24 3.91 -5.92
C TYR A 75 -18.87 4.39 -5.45
N THR A 76 -17.81 3.92 -6.09
CA THR A 76 -16.44 4.36 -5.81
C THR A 76 -16.29 5.84 -6.14
N GLN A 77 -15.91 6.64 -5.15
CA GLN A 77 -15.57 8.06 -5.31
C GLN A 77 -14.06 8.26 -5.22
N ALA A 78 -13.53 9.16 -6.03
CA ALA A 78 -12.14 9.58 -5.96
C ALA A 78 -11.99 10.77 -5.01
N PHE A 79 -11.04 10.68 -4.08
CA PHE A 79 -10.63 11.80 -3.23
C PHE A 79 -9.12 11.75 -2.98
N LEU A 80 -8.53 12.93 -2.76
CA LEU A 80 -7.14 13.03 -2.36
C LEU A 80 -7.05 12.73 -0.86
N SER A 81 -6.40 11.62 -0.51
CA SER A 81 -6.26 11.24 0.90
C SER A 81 -5.06 11.89 1.61
N GLY A 82 -4.18 12.59 0.88
CA GLY A 82 -3.02 13.26 1.50
C GLY A 82 -1.89 12.31 1.91
N ARG A 83 -1.85 11.08 1.38
CA ARG A 83 -0.81 10.07 1.68
C ARG A 83 0.61 10.53 1.51
N ILE A 84 0.87 11.32 0.48
CA ILE A 84 2.21 11.80 0.17
C ILE A 84 2.11 13.32 0.03
N LEU A 85 2.78 14.02 0.94
CA LEU A 85 2.89 15.47 0.89
C LEU A 85 4.29 15.86 0.43
N LYS A 86 4.38 16.96 -0.32
CA LYS A 86 5.66 17.61 -0.58
C LYS A 86 5.94 18.56 0.58
N GLY A 87 7.08 18.37 1.25
CA GLY A 87 7.59 19.32 2.23
C GLY A 87 8.63 20.23 1.58
N ASP A 88 8.77 21.42 2.16
CA ASP A 88 9.75 22.43 1.77
C ASP A 88 11.21 21.99 2.05
#